data_AF-A0A0H3JY37-F1
#
_entry.id   AF-A0A0H3JY37-F1
#
_cell.length_a   1.000
_cell.length_b   1.000
_cell.length_c   1.000
_cell.angle_alpha   90.00
_cell.angle_beta   90.00
_cell.angle_gamma   90.00
#
_symmetry.space_group_name_H-M   'P 1'
#
loop_
_entity.id
_entity.type
_entity.pdbx_description
1 polymer ?
#
loop_
_entity_poly.entity_id
_entity_poly.type
_entity_poly.pdbx_seq_one_letter_code
_entity_poly.pdbx_strand_id
1 'polypeptide(L)' 'MQYVVPKGTIFASSIEISNTYSLVGCMCQPAFEFKQFELFKQSELITQYPHLKSVIEKYALK' A
#
# COMPACT_ATOMS: atom_id res chain seq x y z
N MET A 1 9.91 17.47 3.11
CA MET A 1 10.39 16.10 2.82
C MET A 1 9.41 15.46 1.86
N GLN A 2 9.89 14.82 0.79
CA GLN A 2 9.07 14.18 -0.24
C GLN A 2 9.62 12.78 -0.52
N TYR A 3 8.76 11.86 -0.94
CA TYR A 3 9.17 10.51 -1.32
C TYR A 3 8.37 10.07 -2.56
N VAL A 4 9.03 9.34 -3.46
CA VAL A 4 8.40 8.81 -4.67
C VAL A 4 8.33 7.29 -4.53
N VAL A 5 7.11 6.76 -4.52
CA VAL A 5 6.88 5.31 -4.62
C VAL A 5 7.00 4.93 -6.10
N PRO A 6 7.93 4.03 -6.48
CA PRO A 6 8.06 3.61 -7.87
C PRO A 6 6.80 2.90 -8.40
N LYS A 7 6.56 3.03 -9.71
CA LYS A 7 5.45 2.31 -10.36
C LYS A 7 5.61 0.78 -10.18
N GLY A 8 4.49 0.09 -9.97
CA GLY A 8 4.47 -1.37 -9.78
C GLY A 8 4.86 -1.83 -8.37
N THR A 9 5.18 -0.91 -7.45
CA THR A 9 5.35 -1.24 -6.04
C THR A 9 3.99 -1.38 -5.35
N ILE A 10 3.73 -2.52 -4.72
CA ILE A 10 2.61 -2.68 -3.79
C ILE A 10 2.99 -1.97 -2.49
N PHE A 11 2.20 -0.98 -2.07
CA PHE A 11 2.51 -0.16 -0.91
C PHE A 11 1.31 -0.01 0.02
N ALA A 12 1.61 0.24 1.30
CA ALA A 12 0.66 0.61 2.33
C ALA A 12 1.30 1.69 3.22
N SER A 13 0.46 2.51 3.85
CA SER A 13 0.92 3.56 4.77
C SER A 13 0.14 3.48 6.09
N SER A 14 0.85 3.54 7.21
CA SER A 14 0.26 3.63 8.55
C SER A 14 1.07 4.55 9.46
N ILE A 15 0.42 5.02 10.52
CA ILE A 15 1.07 5.67 11.65
C ILE A 15 1.40 4.62 12.72
N GLU A 16 2.59 4.69 13.31
CA GLU A 16 2.99 3.79 14.39
C GLU A 16 2.42 4.22 15.76
N ILE A 17 2.07 5.50 15.91
CA ILE A 17 1.57 6.06 17.17
C ILE A 17 0.04 6.01 17.18
N SER A 18 -0.51 5.28 18.14
CA SER A 18 -1.95 5.23 18.39
C SER A 18 -2.55 6.61 18.67
N ASN A 19 -3.80 6.83 18.24
CA ASN A 19 -4.56 8.07 18.45
C ASN A 19 -3.90 9.34 17.87
N THR A 20 -3.13 9.21 16.80
CA THR A 20 -2.56 10.34 16.06
C THR A 20 -3.09 10.39 14.62
N TYR A 21 -2.73 11.43 13.87
CA TYR A 21 -3.06 11.55 12.45
C TYR A 21 -1.84 12.00 11.65
N SER A 22 -1.83 11.70 10.36
CA SER A 22 -0.84 12.19 9.40
C SER A 22 -1.56 12.87 8.25
N LEU A 23 -1.09 14.05 7.85
CA LEU A 23 -1.58 14.78 6.70
C LEU A 23 -0.51 14.78 5.61
N VAL A 24 -0.88 14.27 4.43
CA VAL A 24 0.01 14.17 3.28
C VAL A 24 -0.71 14.60 2.01
N GLY A 25 0.03 15.17 1.08
CA GLY A 25 -0.40 15.36 -0.30
C GLY A 25 0.18 14.26 -1.16
N CYS A 26 -0.67 13.55 -1.91
CA CYS A 26 -0.25 12.53 -2.86
C CYS A 26 -0.54 13.01 -4.28
N MET A 27 0.45 12.87 -5.18
CA MET A 27 0.29 13.14 -6.61
C MET A 27 0.74 11.91 -7.39
N CYS A 28 0.01 11.59 -8.46
CA CYS A 28 0.34 10.52 -9.39
C CYS A 28 0.71 11.12 -10.75
N GLN A 29 1.72 10.54 -11.40
CA GLN A 29 2.09 10.87 -12.78
C GLN A 29 2.37 9.57 -13.56
N PRO A 30 1.60 9.24 -14.62
CA PRO A 30 0.40 9.93 -15.15
C PRO A 30 -0.74 10.10 -14.13
N ALA A 31 -1.73 10.90 -14.48
CA ALA A 31 -2.90 11.13 -13.63
C ALA A 31 -3.53 9.81 -13.16
N PHE A 32 -4.01 9.80 -11.91
CA PHE A 32 -4.64 8.61 -11.34
C PHE A 32 -5.88 8.19 -12.15
N GLU A 33 -5.94 6.91 -12.50
CA GLU A 33 -7.09 6.29 -13.14
C GLU A 33 -7.51 5.03 -12.39
N PHE A 34 -8.80 4.86 -12.12
CA PHE A 34 -9.32 3.65 -11.45
C PHE A 34 -8.99 2.35 -12.19
N LYS A 35 -8.84 2.40 -13.51
CA LYS A 35 -8.43 1.25 -14.34
C LYS A 35 -7.01 0.76 -14.02
N GLN A 36 -6.20 1.62 -13.40
CA GLN A 36 -4.81 1.35 -13.01
C GLN A 36 -4.68 1.16 -11.48
N PHE A 37 -5.80 1.21 -10.75
CA PHE A 37 -5.85 0.96 -9.31
C PHE A 37 -6.19 -0.49 -9.04
N GLU A 38 -5.38 -1.15 -8.24
CA GLU A 38 -5.58 -2.52 -7.82
C GLU A 38 -5.51 -2.61 -6.28
N LEU A 39 -6.46 -3.32 -5.69
CA LEU A 39 -6.49 -3.61 -4.27
C LEU A 39 -6.35 -5.12 -4.07
N PHE A 40 -5.28 -5.52 -3.40
CA PHE A 40 -4.92 -6.92 -3.26
C PHE A 40 -5.53 -7.59 -2.04
N LYS A 41 -5.85 -8.88 -2.17
CA LYS A 41 -6.26 -9.73 -1.05
C LYS A 41 -5.07 -10.41 -0.39
N GLN A 42 -5.22 -10.73 0.90
CA GLN A 42 -4.23 -11.47 1.66
C GLN A 42 -3.93 -12.83 1.02
N SER A 43 -4.95 -13.57 0.59
CA SER A 43 -4.79 -14.88 -0.04
C SER A 43 -3.95 -14.83 -1.33
N GLU A 44 -4.14 -13.80 -2.15
CA GLU A 44 -3.40 -13.57 -3.40
C GLU A 44 -1.93 -13.25 -3.12
N LEU A 45 -1.67 -12.34 -2.18
CA LEU A 45 -0.31 -11.90 -1.84
C LEU A 45 0.47 -12.93 -1.03
N ILE A 46 -0.16 -13.66 -0.11
CA ILE A 46 0.52 -14.72 0.65
C ILE A 46 0.99 -15.84 -0.29
N THR A 47 0.23 -16.13 -1.33
CA THR A 47 0.61 -17.14 -2.34
C THR A 47 1.85 -16.69 -3.12
N GLN A 48 1.93 -15.41 -3.50
CA GLN A 48 3.06 -14.87 -4.29
C GLN A 48 4.28 -14.51 -3.43
N TYR A 49 4.05 -14.00 -2.22
CA TYR A 49 5.07 -13.47 -1.31
C TYR A 49 4.93 -14.07 0.10
N PRO A 50 5.08 -15.41 0.25
CA PRO A 50 4.86 -16.08 1.53
C PRO A 50 5.80 -15.60 2.64
N HIS A 51 6.98 -15.09 2.27
CA HIS A 51 7.97 -14.53 3.19
C HIS A 51 7.54 -13.19 3.82
N LEU A 52 6.55 -12.49 3.25
CA LEU A 52 6.02 -11.22 3.75
C LEU A 52 4.68 -11.37 4.49
N LYS A 53 4.31 -12.59 4.89
CA LYS A 53 3.01 -12.92 5.48
C LYS A 53 2.57 -11.95 6.58
N SER A 54 3.45 -11.61 7.52
CA SER A 54 3.11 -10.70 8.63
C SER A 54 2.72 -9.29 8.16
N VAL A 55 3.41 -8.75 7.15
CA VAL A 55 3.10 -7.44 6.58
C VAL A 55 1.81 -7.50 5.77
N ILE A 56 1.62 -8.58 5.01
CA ILE A 56 0.41 -8.78 4.20
C ILE A 56 -0.83 -8.90 5.09
N GLU A 57 -0.77 -9.69 6.17
CA GLU A 57 -1.88 -9.85 7.12
C GLU A 57 -2.24 -8.53 7.82
N LYS A 58 -1.26 -7.62 8.01
CA LYS A 58 -1.47 -6.30 8.61
C LYS A 58 -2.17 -5.31 7.68
N TYR A 59 -1.88 -5.35 6.37
CA TYR A 59 -2.26 -4.27 5.44
C TYR A 59 -3.17 -4.67 4.28
N ALA A 60 -3.20 -5.93 3.86
CA ALA A 60 -4.01 -6.36 2.72
C ALA A 60 -5.43 -6.76 3.13
N LEU A 61 -6.36 -6.78 2.17
CA LEU A 61 -7.76 -7.11 2.40
C LEU A 61 -7.94 -8.59 2.74
N LYS A 62 -8.72 -8.91 3.78
CA LYS A 62 -9.07 -10.28 4.13
C LYS A 62 -9.97 -10.94 3.10
#